data_AF-A0A831PPS7-F1
#
_entry.id   AF-A0A831PPS7-F1
#
_cell.length_a   1.000
_cell.length_b   1.000
_cell.length_c   1.000
_cell.angle_alpha   90.00
_cell.angle_beta   90.00
_cell.angle_gamma   90.00
#
_symmetry.space_group_name_H-M   'P 1'
#
loop_
_entity.id
_entity.type
_entity.pdbx_description
1 polymer ?
#
loop_
_entity_poly.entity_id
_entity_poly.type
_entity_poly.pdbx_seq_one_letter_code
_entity_poly.pdbx_strand_id
1 'polypeptide(L)'
;MMLKFCRFKSRYMNKMVFLAFSFMVILNLADCKASDEKRNAEEVFFEVANHNFHPLSQDGSMTRDRNMQKAGIADLNDTDWKVRLLVVRDLIHAGKTNVEEILPGLEHSSLFVRHVTAKALGILKATRAIPALEKAAENDPVAVVRSQAVIALGQMEAQQSLTLLQKIVIEDPSKDVRHQCELAIYQ
;
A
#
# COMPACT_ATOMS: atom_id res chain seq x y z
N MET A 1 -65.82 12.24 24.96
CA MET A 1 -65.46 13.66 25.20
C MET A 1 -64.35 14.04 24.21
N MET A 2 -64.69 14.24 22.93
CA MET A 2 -64.46 15.50 22.16
C MET A 2 -63.33 16.38 22.70
N LEU A 3 -62.33 16.76 21.89
CA LEU A 3 -62.47 17.92 21.01
C LEU A 3 -61.56 17.89 19.75
N LYS A 4 -62.25 18.10 18.61
CA LYS A 4 -61.94 18.97 17.45
C LYS A 4 -60.70 18.72 16.58
N PHE A 5 -61.02 18.11 15.43
CA PHE A 5 -60.62 18.52 14.08
C PHE A 5 -60.21 20.00 13.92
N CYS A 6 -59.05 20.22 13.28
CA CYS A 6 -58.96 21.16 12.17
C CYS A 6 -58.10 20.55 11.05
N ARG A 7 -58.73 20.33 9.90
CA ARG A 7 -58.14 19.84 8.65
C ARG A 7 -57.63 21.05 7.86
N PHE A 8 -56.38 21.01 7.40
CA PHE A 8 -56.04 21.61 6.12
C PHE A 8 -55.39 20.54 5.24
N LYS A 9 -56.13 20.15 4.19
CA LYS A 9 -55.71 19.21 3.14
C LYS A 9 -54.93 20.01 2.09
N SER A 10 -53.74 19.56 1.74
CA SER A 10 -53.22 19.58 0.37
C SER A 10 -52.11 18.53 0.32
N ARG A 11 -52.40 17.24 0.10
CA ARG A 11 -52.56 16.57 -1.21
C ARG A 11 -51.62 17.15 -2.28
N TYR A 12 -50.71 16.28 -2.74
CA TYR A 12 -49.79 16.43 -3.88
C TYR A 12 -48.47 17.16 -3.63
N MET A 13 -47.56 16.53 -2.88
CA MET A 13 -46.11 16.53 -3.14
C MET A 13 -45.44 15.73 -2.04
N ASN A 14 -45.42 14.39 -2.14
CA ASN A 14 -44.54 13.53 -1.31
C ASN A 14 -44.58 12.06 -1.77
N LYS A 15 -44.48 11.83 -3.08
CA LYS A 15 -44.10 10.51 -3.62
C LYS A 15 -42.87 10.54 -4.53
N MET A 16 -42.46 11.70 -5.06
CA MET A 16 -41.20 11.81 -5.81
C MET A 16 -39.95 12.00 -4.93
N VAL A 17 -40.08 12.58 -3.74
CA VAL A 17 -38.90 12.88 -2.89
C VAL A 17 -38.34 11.62 -2.22
N PHE A 18 -39.20 10.65 -1.87
CA PHE A 18 -38.75 9.39 -1.26
C PHE A 18 -38.07 8.42 -2.24
N LEU A 19 -38.45 8.44 -3.53
CA LEU A 19 -37.75 7.65 -4.55
C LEU A 19 -36.38 8.24 -4.90
N ALA A 20 -36.21 9.56 -4.83
CA ALA A 20 -34.93 10.21 -5.12
C ALA A 20 -33.84 9.88 -4.07
N PHE A 21 -34.21 9.77 -2.80
CA PHE A 21 -33.25 9.41 -1.73
C PHE A 21 -32.83 7.93 -1.76
N SER A 22 -33.72 7.03 -2.21
CA SER A 22 -33.34 5.62 -2.41
C SER A 22 -32.46 5.44 -3.66
N PHE A 23 -32.63 6.26 -4.70
CA PHE A 23 -31.85 6.15 -5.93
C PHE A 23 -30.43 6.76 -5.81
N MET A 24 -30.26 7.79 -4.98
CA MET A 24 -28.95 8.43 -4.76
C MET A 24 -28.00 7.60 -3.91
N VAL A 25 -28.51 6.70 -3.06
CA VAL A 25 -27.69 5.68 -2.35
C VAL A 25 -27.30 4.54 -3.29
N ILE A 26 -28.14 4.20 -4.27
CA ILE A 26 -27.85 3.14 -5.25
C ILE A 26 -26.84 3.60 -6.33
N LEU A 27 -26.85 4.88 -6.70
CA LEU A 27 -25.89 5.43 -7.68
C LEU A 27 -24.45 5.57 -7.15
N ASN A 28 -24.26 5.63 -5.82
CA ASN A 28 -22.91 5.66 -5.21
C ASN A 28 -22.34 4.27 -4.90
N LEU A 29 -23.11 3.20 -5.10
CA LEU A 29 -22.64 1.82 -4.96
C LEU A 29 -22.12 1.24 -6.29
N ALA A 30 -22.28 1.97 -7.40
CA ALA A 30 -21.91 1.50 -8.74
C ALA A 30 -20.40 1.55 -9.02
N ASP A 31 -19.62 2.40 -8.32
CA ASP A 31 -18.16 2.45 -8.44
C ASP A 31 -17.43 1.40 -7.58
N CYS A 32 -18.16 0.56 -6.84
CA CYS A 32 -17.60 -0.57 -6.10
C CYS A 32 -17.88 -1.90 -6.81
N LYS A 33 -17.90 -1.91 -8.14
CA LYS A 33 -17.45 -3.10 -8.86
C LYS A 33 -15.93 -3.04 -8.91
N ALA A 34 -15.28 -3.33 -7.77
CA ALA A 34 -13.94 -3.88 -7.85
C ALA A 34 -14.10 -5.15 -8.67
N SER A 35 -13.67 -5.11 -9.92
CA SER A 35 -13.49 -6.29 -10.74
C SER A 35 -12.63 -7.24 -9.91
N ASP A 36 -13.25 -8.28 -9.35
CA ASP A 36 -12.59 -9.43 -8.72
C ASP A 36 -11.95 -10.30 -9.83
N GLU A 37 -11.33 -9.62 -10.79
CA GLU A 37 -10.60 -10.19 -11.89
C GLU A 37 -9.17 -10.28 -11.40
N LYS A 38 -8.72 -11.53 -11.24
CA LYS A 38 -7.40 -11.85 -10.72
C LYS A 38 -6.35 -11.25 -11.65
N ARG A 39 -5.79 -10.11 -11.28
CA ARG A 39 -4.71 -9.46 -12.01
C ARG A 39 -3.42 -10.26 -11.88
N ASN A 40 -2.69 -10.36 -12.98
CA ASN A 40 -1.35 -10.95 -13.03
C ASN A 40 -0.34 -9.98 -12.38
N ALA A 41 0.66 -10.50 -11.68
CA ALA A 41 1.75 -9.71 -11.12
C ALA A 41 2.43 -8.80 -12.16
N GLU A 42 2.59 -9.26 -13.40
CA GLU A 42 3.19 -8.47 -14.50
C GLU A 42 2.40 -7.20 -14.82
N GLU A 43 1.06 -7.29 -14.84
CA GLU A 43 0.19 -6.14 -15.07
C GLU A 43 0.26 -5.14 -13.92
N VAL A 44 0.38 -5.64 -12.69
CA VAL A 44 0.55 -4.81 -11.50
C VAL A 44 1.91 -4.11 -11.53
N PHE A 45 2.99 -4.82 -11.91
CA PHE A 45 4.31 -4.22 -12.08
C PHE A 45 4.31 -3.15 -13.17
N PHE A 46 3.63 -3.38 -14.28
CA PHE A 46 3.49 -2.40 -15.36
C PHE A 46 2.77 -1.13 -14.88
N GLU A 47 1.67 -1.26 -14.15
CA GLU A 47 0.96 -0.10 -13.58
C GLU A 47 1.87 0.72 -12.66
N VAL A 48 2.57 0.06 -11.73
CA VAL A 48 3.47 0.71 -10.78
C VAL A 48 4.65 1.38 -11.48
N ALA A 49 5.19 0.74 -12.51
CA ALA A 49 6.34 1.28 -13.24
C ALA A 49 5.98 2.53 -14.05
N ASN A 50 4.74 2.65 -14.52
CA ASN A 50 4.27 3.78 -15.32
C ASN A 50 3.55 4.87 -14.50
N HIS A 51 3.21 4.59 -13.24
CA HIS A 51 2.57 5.58 -12.37
C HIS A 51 3.60 6.60 -11.87
N ASN A 52 3.31 7.89 -12.09
CA ASN A 52 4.18 8.97 -11.63
C ASN A 52 3.90 9.29 -10.15
N PHE A 53 4.55 8.56 -9.26
CA PHE A 53 4.42 8.79 -7.83
C PHE A 53 5.06 10.12 -7.41
N HIS A 54 4.35 10.87 -6.57
CA HIS A 54 4.92 12.01 -5.88
C HIS A 54 6.15 11.57 -5.06
N PRO A 55 7.26 12.34 -5.15
CA PRO A 55 8.49 12.01 -4.46
C PRO A 55 8.26 12.00 -2.95
N LEU A 56 8.76 10.96 -2.30
CA LEU A 56 8.62 10.76 -0.86
C LEU A 56 9.52 11.72 -0.07
N SER A 57 10.62 12.20 -0.67
CA SER A 57 11.50 13.31 -0.26
C SER A 57 12.66 13.48 -1.27
N GLN A 58 13.56 14.45 -1.07
CA GLN A 58 14.80 14.61 -1.87
C GLN A 58 15.87 13.53 -1.58
N ASP A 59 15.85 12.94 -0.38
CA ASP A 59 16.82 11.94 0.10
C ASP A 59 16.27 10.50 0.04
N GLY A 60 15.04 10.33 -0.44
CA GLY A 60 14.32 9.07 -0.43
C GLY A 60 13.76 8.67 0.95
N SER A 61 14.02 9.37 2.05
CA SER A 61 13.40 9.03 3.34
C SER A 61 11.88 9.24 3.34
N MET A 62 11.14 8.31 3.96
CA MET A 62 9.68 8.38 4.13
C MET A 62 9.23 9.44 5.17
N THR A 63 10.16 10.13 5.82
CA THR A 63 9.90 10.93 7.03
C THR A 63 10.01 12.45 6.87
N ARG A 64 10.33 12.97 5.68
CA ARG A 64 10.37 14.43 5.45
C ARG A 64 9.14 14.92 4.71
N ASP A 65 8.41 15.80 5.39
CA ASP A 65 7.15 16.38 4.98
C ASP A 65 7.24 17.11 3.62
N ARG A 66 6.08 17.14 2.96
CA ARG A 66 5.77 17.72 1.67
C ARG A 66 6.29 19.16 1.60
N ASN A 67 6.93 19.48 0.49
CA ASN A 67 7.39 20.82 0.08
C ASN A 67 6.24 21.85 -0.05
N MET A 68 5.47 22.10 0.99
CA MET A 68 4.49 23.18 1.01
C MET A 68 4.74 24.05 2.21
N GLN A 69 4.99 25.33 1.94
CA GLN A 69 4.97 26.40 2.94
C GLN A 69 3.53 26.66 3.47
N LYS A 70 2.71 25.62 3.63
CA LYS A 70 1.37 25.60 4.23
C LYS A 70 1.08 24.21 4.82
N ALA A 71 0.31 24.19 5.91
CA ALA A 71 0.07 23.02 6.74
C ALA A 71 -0.49 21.82 5.94
N GLY A 72 0.30 20.74 5.87
CA GLY A 72 -0.03 19.35 6.22
C GLY A 72 -1.34 18.69 5.75
N ILE A 73 -2.14 19.29 4.87
CA ILE A 73 -3.35 18.65 4.34
C ILE A 73 -2.94 17.82 3.13
N ALA A 74 -3.21 16.51 3.18
CA ALA A 74 -3.10 15.66 2.00
C ALA A 74 -3.99 16.20 0.89
N ASP A 75 -3.43 16.35 -0.31
CA ASP A 75 -4.26 16.59 -1.48
C ASP A 75 -5.14 15.36 -1.67
N LEU A 76 -6.42 15.47 -1.32
CA LEU A 76 -7.37 14.35 -1.41
C LEU A 76 -7.73 14.04 -2.87
N ASN A 77 -7.36 14.90 -3.83
CA ASN A 77 -7.47 14.61 -5.25
C ASN A 77 -6.29 13.75 -5.75
N ASP A 78 -5.21 13.67 -4.99
CA ASP A 78 -4.10 12.78 -5.30
C ASP A 78 -4.56 11.32 -5.15
N THR A 79 -4.35 10.54 -6.20
CA THR A 79 -4.71 9.12 -6.25
C THR A 79 -3.54 8.19 -5.97
N ASP A 80 -2.33 8.73 -5.75
CA ASP A 80 -1.12 7.96 -5.48
C ASP A 80 -1.28 6.98 -4.33
N TRP A 81 -1.91 7.42 -3.25
CA TRP A 81 -2.13 6.57 -2.08
C TRP A 81 -3.03 5.38 -2.41
N LYS A 82 -3.99 5.54 -3.34
CA LYS A 82 -4.87 4.46 -3.81
C LYS A 82 -4.06 3.45 -4.60
N VAL A 83 -3.24 3.92 -5.55
CA VAL A 83 -2.40 3.03 -6.37
C VAL A 83 -1.44 2.25 -5.48
N ARG A 84 -0.73 2.92 -4.54
CA ARG A 84 0.19 2.24 -3.60
C ARG A 84 -0.50 1.16 -2.77
N LEU A 85 -1.74 1.41 -2.33
CA LEU A 85 -2.50 0.46 -1.52
C LEU A 85 -3.01 -0.72 -2.36
N LEU A 86 -3.61 -0.44 -3.52
CA LEU A 86 -4.20 -1.43 -4.41
C LEU A 86 -3.13 -2.38 -4.98
N VAL A 87 -1.98 -1.85 -5.34
CA VAL A 87 -0.84 -2.65 -5.83
C VAL A 87 -0.40 -3.68 -4.78
N VAL A 88 -0.21 -3.26 -3.53
CA VAL A 88 0.18 -4.19 -2.46
C VAL A 88 -0.90 -5.24 -2.24
N ARG A 89 -2.17 -4.84 -2.24
CA ARG A 89 -3.31 -5.76 -2.17
C ARG A 89 -3.24 -6.79 -3.30
N ASP A 90 -3.08 -6.35 -4.54
CA ASP A 90 -3.12 -7.21 -5.73
C ASP A 90 -1.93 -8.18 -5.73
N LEU A 91 -0.72 -7.73 -5.39
CA LEU A 91 0.45 -8.58 -5.23
C LEU A 91 0.29 -9.62 -4.11
N ILE A 92 -0.37 -9.28 -3.02
CA ILE A 92 -0.70 -10.25 -1.95
C ILE A 92 -1.65 -11.32 -2.49
N HIS A 93 -2.66 -10.96 -3.28
CA HIS A 93 -3.58 -11.95 -3.87
C HIS A 93 -2.88 -12.86 -4.89
N ALA A 94 -2.01 -12.29 -5.74
CA ALA A 94 -1.18 -13.05 -6.67
C ALA A 94 -0.23 -14.01 -5.91
N GLY A 95 0.51 -13.49 -4.92
CA GLY A 95 1.48 -14.26 -4.14
C GLY A 95 0.85 -15.35 -3.24
N LYS A 96 -0.40 -15.16 -2.78
CA LYS A 96 -1.16 -16.24 -2.12
C LYS A 96 -1.39 -17.45 -3.03
N THR A 97 -1.50 -17.21 -4.34
CA THR A 97 -1.60 -18.29 -5.32
C THR A 97 -0.21 -18.85 -5.62
N ASN A 98 0.72 -17.98 -5.99
CA ASN A 98 2.06 -18.37 -6.39
C ASN A 98 3.06 -17.25 -6.07
N VAL A 99 3.91 -17.49 -5.07
CA VAL A 99 4.99 -16.56 -4.68
C VAL A 99 6.00 -16.37 -5.82
N GLU A 100 6.21 -17.39 -6.66
CA GLU A 100 7.16 -17.31 -7.79
C GLU A 100 6.75 -16.25 -8.83
N GLU A 101 5.47 -15.91 -8.90
CA GLU A 101 4.96 -14.88 -9.82
C GLU A 101 5.40 -13.47 -9.40
N ILE A 102 5.53 -13.23 -8.09
CA ILE A 102 5.87 -11.90 -7.55
C ILE A 102 7.37 -11.72 -7.27
N LEU A 103 8.13 -12.81 -7.11
CA LEU A 103 9.58 -12.76 -6.83
C LEU A 103 10.39 -11.90 -7.82
N PRO A 104 10.15 -11.95 -9.15
CA PRO A 104 10.89 -11.12 -10.11
C PRO A 104 10.78 -9.62 -9.85
N GLY A 105 9.73 -9.18 -9.15
CA GLY A 105 9.53 -7.78 -8.78
C GLY A 105 10.64 -7.21 -7.90
N LEU A 106 11.38 -8.05 -7.15
CA LEU A 106 12.52 -7.61 -6.33
C LEU A 106 13.74 -7.17 -7.15
N GLU A 107 13.86 -7.58 -8.41
CA GLU A 107 14.96 -7.21 -9.30
C GLU A 107 14.52 -6.21 -10.39
N HIS A 108 13.32 -5.67 -10.27
CA HIS A 108 12.73 -4.78 -11.27
C HIS A 108 13.46 -3.42 -11.35
N SER A 109 13.46 -2.79 -12.53
CA SER A 109 14.12 -1.51 -12.78
C SER A 109 13.54 -0.36 -11.93
N SER A 110 12.22 -0.30 -11.80
CA SER A 110 11.51 0.65 -10.94
C SER A 110 11.70 0.34 -9.45
N LEU A 111 12.21 1.32 -8.69
CA LEU A 111 12.32 1.23 -7.23
C LEU A 111 10.97 1.01 -6.54
N PHE A 112 9.88 1.53 -7.12
CA PHE A 112 8.55 1.38 -6.54
C PHE A 112 8.09 -0.06 -6.63
N VAL A 113 8.35 -0.74 -7.75
CA VAL A 113 8.05 -2.16 -7.93
C VAL A 113 8.84 -3.00 -6.93
N ARG A 114 10.15 -2.75 -6.77
CA ARG A 114 10.97 -3.48 -5.79
C ARG A 114 10.46 -3.28 -4.36
N HIS A 115 10.12 -2.05 -4.00
CA HIS A 115 9.58 -1.71 -2.69
C HIS A 115 8.23 -2.40 -2.39
N VAL A 116 7.24 -2.29 -3.30
CA VAL A 116 5.92 -2.91 -3.07
C VAL A 116 6.00 -4.44 -3.07
N THR A 117 6.92 -5.01 -3.87
CA THR A 117 7.16 -6.45 -3.90
C THR A 117 7.73 -6.93 -2.57
N ALA A 118 8.78 -6.27 -2.05
CA ALA A 118 9.35 -6.59 -0.74
C ALA A 118 8.28 -6.50 0.38
N LYS A 119 7.44 -5.47 0.33
CA LYS A 119 6.32 -5.30 1.27
C LYS A 119 5.30 -6.44 1.18
N ALA A 120 4.88 -6.82 -0.03
CA ALA A 120 3.93 -7.89 -0.24
C ALA A 120 4.49 -9.23 0.27
N LEU A 121 5.76 -9.53 0.00
CA LEU A 121 6.43 -10.75 0.44
C LEU A 121 6.53 -10.87 1.97
N GLY A 122 6.82 -9.77 2.65
CA GLY A 122 6.82 -9.72 4.12
C GLY A 122 5.44 -9.98 4.72
N ILE A 123 4.39 -9.35 4.17
CA ILE A 123 3.00 -9.56 4.59
C ILE A 123 2.55 -11.01 4.35
N LEU A 124 2.98 -11.62 3.25
CA LEU A 124 2.72 -13.01 2.92
C LEU A 124 3.50 -14.00 3.79
N LYS A 125 4.49 -13.53 4.56
CA LYS A 125 5.47 -14.36 5.27
C LYS A 125 6.13 -15.41 4.36
N ALA A 126 6.47 -15.01 3.13
CA ALA A 126 6.90 -15.92 2.07
C ALA A 126 8.36 -16.39 2.25
N THR A 127 8.60 -17.41 3.10
CA THR A 127 9.97 -17.86 3.50
C THR A 127 10.91 -18.19 2.34
N ARG A 128 10.38 -18.62 1.19
CA ARG A 128 11.17 -18.86 -0.03
C ARG A 128 11.84 -17.59 -0.58
N ALA A 129 11.29 -16.42 -0.28
CA ALA A 129 11.82 -15.13 -0.71
C ALA A 129 12.97 -14.61 0.15
N ILE A 130 13.31 -15.28 1.27
CA ILE A 130 14.34 -14.80 2.20
C ILE A 130 15.67 -14.51 1.47
N PRO A 131 16.23 -15.40 0.63
CA PRO A 131 17.50 -15.11 -0.05
C PRO A 131 17.43 -13.87 -0.97
N ALA A 132 16.29 -13.66 -1.64
CA ALA A 132 16.09 -12.50 -2.50
C ALA A 132 15.91 -11.21 -1.70
N LEU A 133 15.23 -11.29 -0.55
CA LEU A 133 15.07 -10.17 0.39
C LEU A 133 16.40 -9.80 1.07
N GLU A 134 17.23 -10.79 1.44
CA GLU A 134 18.59 -10.57 1.95
C GLU A 134 19.45 -9.82 0.93
N LYS A 135 19.42 -10.28 -0.33
CA LYS A 135 20.12 -9.61 -1.44
C LYS A 135 19.66 -8.16 -1.61
N ALA A 136 18.35 -7.92 -1.55
CA ALA A 136 17.79 -6.57 -1.64
C ALA A 136 18.16 -5.70 -0.42
N ALA A 137 18.15 -6.26 0.78
CA ALA A 137 18.53 -5.56 2.01
C ALA A 137 20.00 -5.14 2.01
N GLU A 138 20.89 -5.93 1.42
CA GLU A 138 22.33 -5.64 1.36
C GLU A 138 22.71 -4.74 0.17
N ASN A 139 22.14 -4.99 -1.02
CA ASN A 139 22.70 -4.48 -2.27
C ASN A 139 21.81 -3.47 -3.01
N ASP A 140 20.56 -3.22 -2.59
CA ASP A 140 19.72 -2.28 -3.33
C ASP A 140 20.28 -0.85 -3.25
N PRO A 141 20.40 -0.13 -4.39
CA PRO A 141 20.92 1.23 -4.37
C PRO A 141 20.03 2.21 -3.57
N VAL A 142 18.73 1.91 -3.44
CA VAL A 142 17.75 2.79 -2.82
C VAL A 142 17.48 2.38 -1.37
N ALA A 143 17.78 3.28 -0.43
CA ALA A 143 17.64 3.01 1.00
C ALA A 143 16.21 2.61 1.44
N VAL A 144 15.18 3.13 0.77
CA VAL A 144 13.77 2.75 1.05
C VAL A 144 13.51 1.29 0.73
N VAL A 145 14.08 0.78 -0.37
CA VAL A 145 13.91 -0.63 -0.74
C VAL A 145 14.66 -1.52 0.24
N ARG A 146 15.91 -1.15 0.61
CA ARG A 146 16.66 -1.86 1.66
C ARG A 146 15.91 -1.93 2.97
N SER A 147 15.39 -0.79 3.44
CA SER A 147 14.59 -0.66 4.65
C SER A 147 13.34 -1.56 4.60
N GLN A 148 12.61 -1.56 3.48
CA GLN A 148 11.43 -2.39 3.32
C GLN A 148 11.75 -3.89 3.24
N ALA A 149 12.89 -4.27 2.67
CA ALA A 149 13.38 -5.66 2.67
C ALA A 149 13.71 -6.13 4.09
N VAL A 150 14.39 -5.28 4.89
CA VAL A 150 14.65 -5.54 6.31
C VAL A 150 13.36 -5.72 7.11
N ILE A 151 12.37 -4.85 6.89
CA ILE A 151 11.05 -4.98 7.54
C ILE A 151 10.41 -6.32 7.17
N ALA A 152 10.49 -6.73 5.90
CA ALA A 152 9.94 -8.01 5.45
C ALA A 152 10.65 -9.20 6.12
N LEU A 153 11.98 -9.17 6.24
CA LEU A 153 12.76 -10.18 6.96
C LEU A 153 12.37 -10.26 8.45
N GLY A 154 12.17 -9.13 9.11
CA GLY A 154 11.68 -9.05 10.49
C GLY A 154 10.27 -9.63 10.67
N GLN A 155 9.33 -9.28 9.79
CA GLN A 155 7.97 -9.83 9.78
C GLN A 155 7.93 -11.36 9.62
N MET A 156 8.96 -11.91 8.98
CA MET A 156 9.13 -13.33 8.72
C MET A 156 9.92 -14.04 9.83
N GLU A 157 10.43 -13.31 10.82
CA GLU A 157 11.27 -13.84 11.90
C GLU A 157 12.45 -14.65 11.34
N ALA A 158 13.06 -14.16 10.25
CA ALA A 158 14.08 -14.88 9.49
C ALA A 158 15.41 -14.98 10.27
N GLN A 159 15.51 -15.96 11.19
CA GLN A 159 16.66 -16.14 12.07
C GLN A 159 17.99 -16.33 11.31
N GLN A 160 17.95 -16.96 10.12
CA GLN A 160 19.13 -17.10 9.27
C GLN A 160 19.70 -15.76 8.78
N SER A 161 18.89 -14.71 8.75
CA SER A 161 19.29 -13.37 8.30
C SER A 161 19.91 -12.52 9.41
N LEU A 162 19.94 -13.00 10.66
CA LEU A 162 20.42 -12.20 11.81
C LEU A 162 21.85 -11.71 11.63
N THR A 163 22.76 -12.57 11.16
CA THR A 163 24.16 -12.18 10.90
C THR A 163 24.25 -11.07 9.86
N LEU A 164 23.41 -11.13 8.81
CA LEU A 164 23.33 -10.09 7.80
C LEU A 164 22.77 -8.78 8.40
N LEU A 165 21.67 -8.86 9.14
CA LEU A 165 21.06 -7.67 9.76
C LEU A 165 22.03 -6.97 10.73
N GLN A 166 22.78 -7.73 11.54
CA GLN A 166 23.80 -7.18 12.43
C GLN A 166 24.91 -6.45 11.66
N LYS A 167 25.32 -6.97 10.51
CA LYS A 167 26.28 -6.29 9.62
C LYS A 167 25.69 -4.98 9.08
N ILE A 168 24.44 -5.00 8.59
CA ILE A 168 23.75 -3.83 8.04
C ILE A 168 23.58 -2.72 9.11
N VAL A 169 23.31 -3.08 10.38
CA VAL A 169 23.26 -2.13 11.50
C VAL A 169 24.55 -1.32 11.64
N ILE A 170 25.71 -1.88 11.29
CA ILE A 170 27.00 -1.19 11.46
C ILE A 170 27.39 -0.45 10.18
N GLU A 171 27.15 -1.06 9.02
CA GLU A 171 27.74 -0.62 7.75
C GLU A 171 26.80 0.25 6.89
N ASP A 172 25.47 0.16 7.03
CA ASP A 172 24.56 0.87 6.11
C ASP A 172 24.64 2.39 6.30
N PRO A 173 24.79 3.18 5.22
CA PRO A 173 24.86 4.64 5.32
C PRO A 173 23.55 5.27 5.84
N SER A 174 22.40 4.65 5.55
CA SER A 174 21.08 5.17 5.93
C SER A 174 20.76 4.87 7.38
N LYS A 175 20.49 5.92 8.16
CA LYS A 175 20.03 5.79 9.55
C LYS A 175 18.70 5.03 9.63
N ASP A 176 17.81 5.22 8.66
CA ASP A 176 16.50 4.58 8.64
C ASP A 176 16.66 3.05 8.46
N VAL A 177 17.56 2.61 7.59
CA VAL A 177 17.84 1.18 7.37
C VAL A 177 18.44 0.55 8.61
N ARG A 178 19.43 1.19 9.24
CA ARG A 178 20.03 0.72 10.50
C ARG A 178 18.98 0.57 11.60
N HIS A 179 18.11 1.58 11.75
CA HIS A 179 17.04 1.55 12.74
C HIS A 179 16.03 0.42 12.48
N GLN A 180 15.63 0.19 11.23
CA GLN A 180 14.76 -0.95 10.91
C GLN A 180 15.44 -2.30 11.18
N CYS A 181 16.75 -2.41 10.98
CA CYS A 181 17.49 -3.63 11.29
C CYS A 181 17.50 -3.91 12.79
N GLU A 182 17.73 -2.88 13.61
CA GLU A 182 17.62 -3.01 15.07
C GLU A 182 16.24 -3.54 15.47
N LEU A 183 15.15 -2.93 14.94
CA LEU A 183 13.79 -3.38 15.23
C LEU A 183 13.54 -4.83 14.78
N ALA A 184 14.03 -5.22 13.60
CA ALA A 184 13.88 -6.57 13.07
C ALA A 184 14.66 -7.62 13.88
N ILE A 185 15.78 -7.25 14.51
CA ILE A 185 16.58 -8.15 15.37
C ILE A 185 15.91 -8.38 16.74
N TYR A 186 15.19 -7.38 17.26
CA TYR A 186 14.56 -7.44 18.59
C TYR A 186 13.09 -7.90 18.58
N GLN A 187 12.51 -8.19 17.41
CA GLN A 187 11.16 -8.75 17.26
C GLN A 187 11.14 -10.25 17.56
#